data_AF-A0AA38TCT7-F1
#
_entry.id   AF-A0AA38TCT7-F1
#
_cell.length_a   1.000
_cell.length_b   1.000
_cell.length_c   1.000
_cell.angle_alpha   90.00
_cell.angle_beta   90.00
_cell.angle_gamma   90.00
#
_symmetry.space_group_name_H-M   'P 1'
#
loop_
_entity.id
_entity.type
_entity.pdbx_description
1 polymer ?
#
loop_
_entity_poly.entity_id
_entity_poly.type
_entity_poly.pdbx_seq_one_letter_code
_entity_poly.pdbx_strand_id
1 'polypeptide(L)'
;MNILSAYNGALVPVIIICHMLFLGLQMGSNYWMAWAIEDGNRVSSKTLVGVVILPGGSSVFILGRAVLLSTIAIETGQNLFLQMLTSVFRAPVSFFDSTPSSRILNRSSTDQSTLDVDIPYRLAGLVFAILQLLFIIFLMAHVSWPIFLLCVIIVAISVWYQAYCITTTREFDRIEYIKNRKLKSKKFAE
;
A
#
# COMPACT_ATOMS: atom_id res chain seq x y z
N MET A 1 -10.85 24.59 7.05
CA MET A 1 -12.20 24.14 6.67
C MET A 1 -12.05 22.77 6.06
N ASN A 2 -12.67 21.77 6.69
CA ASN A 2 -12.31 20.36 6.62
C ASN A 2 -12.86 19.67 5.36
N ILE A 3 -12.09 19.64 4.27
CA ILE A 3 -12.49 18.89 3.06
C ILE A 3 -12.39 17.37 3.27
N LEU A 4 -11.59 16.91 4.25
CA LEU A 4 -11.68 15.54 4.78
C LEU A 4 -13.09 15.18 5.29
N SER A 5 -13.92 16.19 5.62
CA SER A 5 -15.34 16.02 6.00
C SER A 5 -16.29 16.05 4.80
N ALA A 6 -15.88 16.55 3.63
CA ALA A 6 -16.77 16.71 2.47
C ALA A 6 -17.03 15.38 1.75
N TYR A 7 -16.05 14.49 1.70
CA TYR A 7 -16.24 13.10 1.25
C TYR A 7 -16.35 12.10 2.40
N ASN A 8 -16.67 12.56 3.62
CA ASN A 8 -17.17 11.79 4.76
C ASN A 8 -16.58 10.37 4.97
N GLY A 9 -15.27 10.19 4.72
CA GLY A 9 -14.62 8.88 4.70
C GLY A 9 -15.24 7.84 3.75
N ALA A 10 -16.21 8.19 2.89
CA ALA A 10 -17.04 7.27 2.11
C ALA A 10 -16.31 6.65 0.90
N LEU A 11 -15.25 7.29 0.40
CA LEU A 11 -14.40 6.68 -0.65
C LEU A 11 -13.58 5.50 -0.13
N VAL A 12 -13.14 5.55 1.12
CA VAL A 12 -12.33 4.48 1.73
C VAL A 12 -13.09 3.14 1.77
N PRO A 13 -14.33 3.05 2.30
CA PRO A 13 -15.10 1.82 2.25
C PRO A 13 -15.48 1.44 0.82
N VAL A 14 -15.71 2.39 -0.10
CA VAL A 14 -15.93 2.07 -1.52
C VAL A 14 -14.72 1.37 -2.14
N ILE A 15 -13.50 1.83 -1.84
CA ILE A 15 -12.26 1.18 -2.29
C ILE A 15 -12.12 -0.20 -1.65
N ILE A 16 -12.40 -0.34 -0.35
CA ILE A 16 -12.35 -1.64 0.34
C ILE A 16 -13.38 -2.61 -0.24
N ILE A 17 -14.61 -2.17 -0.49
CA ILE A 17 -15.67 -2.99 -1.11
C ILE A 17 -15.25 -3.40 -2.52
N CYS A 18 -14.76 -2.46 -3.33
CA CYS A 18 -14.22 -2.75 -4.66
C CYS A 18 -13.05 -3.74 -4.57
N HIS A 19 -12.24 -3.66 -3.51
CA HIS A 19 -11.13 -4.57 -3.27
C HIS A 19 -11.57 -5.97 -2.89
N MET A 20 -12.56 -6.08 -2.00
CA MET A 20 -13.18 -7.35 -1.63
C MET A 20 -13.86 -8.02 -2.82
N LEU A 21 -14.58 -7.25 -3.64
CA LEU A 21 -15.25 -7.77 -4.85
C LEU A 21 -14.22 -8.32 -5.85
N PHE A 22 -13.12 -7.59 -6.07
CA PHE A 22 -12.02 -8.04 -6.91
C PHE A 22 -11.42 -9.38 -6.41
N LEU A 23 -11.12 -9.46 -5.11
CA LEU A 23 -10.57 -10.68 -4.49
C LEU A 23 -11.54 -11.86 -4.62
N GLY A 24 -12.83 -11.62 -4.36
CA GLY A 24 -13.87 -12.64 -4.50
C GLY A 24 -14.00 -13.18 -5.91
N LEU A 25 -14.04 -12.29 -6.91
CA LEU A 25 -14.10 -12.68 -8.33
C LEU A 25 -12.84 -13.45 -8.76
N GLN A 26 -11.66 -12.99 -8.34
CA GLN A 26 -10.39 -13.62 -8.69
C GLN A 26 -10.25 -15.02 -8.07
N MET A 27 -10.57 -15.17 -6.78
CA MET A 27 -10.50 -16.48 -6.13
C MET A 27 -11.62 -17.40 -6.54
N GLY A 28 -12.83 -16.87 -6.77
CA GLY A 28 -13.94 -17.63 -7.36
C GLY A 28 -13.58 -18.18 -8.74
N SER A 29 -12.89 -17.38 -9.57
CA SER A 29 -12.35 -17.83 -10.86
C SER A 29 -11.33 -18.96 -10.69
N ASN A 30 -10.39 -18.82 -9.73
CA ASN A 30 -9.38 -19.84 -9.47
C ASN A 30 -10.00 -21.14 -8.95
N TYR A 31 -10.98 -21.04 -8.05
CA TYR A 31 -11.70 -22.18 -7.49
C TYR A 31 -12.53 -22.90 -8.57
N TRP A 32 -13.30 -22.15 -9.36
CA TRP A 32 -14.07 -22.71 -10.46
C TRP A 32 -13.17 -23.41 -11.49
N MET A 33 -12.00 -22.84 -11.77
CA MET A 33 -11.02 -23.47 -12.67
C MET A 33 -10.45 -24.75 -12.08
N ALA A 34 -10.13 -24.79 -10.78
CA ALA A 34 -9.68 -26.01 -10.11
C ALA A 34 -10.73 -27.12 -10.19
N TRP A 35 -12.00 -26.79 -9.95
CA TRP A 35 -13.12 -27.73 -10.09
C TRP A 35 -13.32 -28.19 -11.54
N ALA A 36 -13.25 -27.27 -12.52
CA ALA A 36 -13.45 -27.59 -13.93
C ALA A 36 -12.37 -28.52 -14.50
N ILE A 37 -11.15 -28.52 -13.93
CA ILE A 37 -10.06 -29.44 -14.30
C ILE A 37 -10.33 -30.84 -13.74
N GLU A 38 -10.86 -30.94 -12.52
CA GLU A 38 -11.13 -32.22 -11.84
C GLU A 38 -12.28 -33.00 -12.50
N ASP A 39 -13.29 -32.29 -13.02
CA ASP A 39 -14.48 -32.89 -13.66
C ASP A 39 -14.17 -33.56 -15.02
N GLY A 40 -12.91 -33.52 -15.50
CA GLY A 40 -12.42 -34.26 -16.67
C GLY A 40 -13.10 -33.89 -18.00
N ASN A 41 -13.92 -32.84 -18.00
CA ASN A 41 -14.76 -32.49 -19.13
C ASN A 41 -13.90 -31.96 -20.29
N ARG A 42 -14.12 -32.47 -21.50
CA ARG A 42 -13.39 -32.04 -22.71
C ARG A 42 -13.50 -30.52 -22.82
N VAL A 43 -12.36 -29.86 -22.97
CA VAL A 43 -12.21 -28.40 -23.07
C VAL A 43 -13.24 -27.84 -24.08
N SER A 44 -14.39 -27.43 -23.56
CA SER A 44 -15.48 -26.91 -24.37
C SER A 44 -15.18 -25.44 -24.65
N SER A 45 -15.64 -24.93 -25.80
CA SER A 45 -15.52 -23.51 -26.12
C SER A 45 -16.09 -22.61 -25.02
N LYS A 46 -17.09 -23.09 -24.28
CA LYS A 46 -17.68 -22.38 -23.12
C LYS A 46 -16.70 -22.29 -21.93
N THR A 47 -15.92 -23.34 -21.68
CA THR A 47 -14.91 -23.36 -20.60
C THR A 47 -13.76 -22.40 -20.92
N LEU A 48 -13.28 -22.38 -22.17
CA LEU A 48 -12.24 -21.44 -22.61
C LEU A 48 -12.69 -19.99 -22.51
N VAL A 49 -13.92 -19.69 -22.91
CA VAL A 49 -14.50 -18.35 -22.78
C VAL A 49 -14.63 -17.95 -21.32
N GLY A 50 -15.05 -18.85 -20.43
CA GLY A 50 -15.11 -18.60 -18.98
C GLY A 50 -13.75 -18.25 -18.37
N VAL A 51 -12.70 -18.99 -18.72
CA VAL A 51 -11.32 -18.76 -18.25
C VAL A 51 -10.79 -17.38 -18.65
N VAL A 52 -11.24 -16.81 -19.77
CA VAL A 52 -10.81 -15.47 -20.21
C VAL A 52 -11.67 -14.37 -19.60
N ILE A 53 -13.00 -14.54 -19.57
CA ILE A 53 -13.92 -13.48 -19.15
C ILE A 53 -13.89 -13.24 -17.65
N LEU A 54 -13.77 -14.28 -16.81
CA LEU A 54 -13.79 -14.12 -15.35
C LEU A 54 -12.57 -13.33 -14.80
N PRO A 55 -11.31 -13.68 -15.14
CA PRO A 55 -10.14 -12.89 -14.79
C PRO A 55 -10.06 -11.56 -15.57
N GLY A 56 -10.54 -11.55 -16.82
CA GLY A 56 -10.62 -10.33 -17.62
C GLY A 56 -11.54 -9.28 -16.99
N GLY A 57 -12.70 -9.72 -16.48
CA GLY A 57 -13.66 -8.88 -15.78
C GLY A 57 -13.12 -8.33 -14.47
N SER A 58 -12.41 -9.14 -13.68
CA SER A 58 -11.78 -8.68 -12.43
C SER A 58 -10.69 -7.63 -12.70
N SER A 59 -9.98 -7.71 -13.84
CA SER A 59 -9.00 -6.70 -14.25
C SER A 59 -9.64 -5.31 -14.48
N VAL A 60 -10.91 -5.22 -14.88
CA VAL A 60 -11.58 -3.92 -15.00
C VAL A 60 -11.78 -3.29 -13.62
N PHE A 61 -12.11 -4.08 -12.60
CA PHE A 61 -12.26 -3.61 -11.22
C PHE A 61 -10.94 -3.14 -10.62
N ILE A 62 -9.79 -3.73 -11.03
CA ILE A 62 -8.48 -3.26 -10.56
C ILE A 62 -8.14 -1.87 -11.12
N LEU A 63 -8.52 -1.61 -12.38
CA LEU A 63 -8.36 -0.30 -13.01
C LEU A 63 -9.25 0.75 -12.34
N GLY A 64 -10.52 0.42 -12.06
CA GLY A 64 -11.42 1.29 -11.32
C GLY A 64 -10.88 1.66 -9.94
N ARG A 65 -10.34 0.68 -9.20
CA ARG A 65 -9.59 0.90 -7.96
C ARG A 65 -8.45 1.91 -8.14
N ALA A 66 -7.65 1.76 -9.18
CA ALA A 66 -6.42 2.52 -9.36
C ALA A 66 -6.76 4.00 -9.58
N VAL A 67 -7.80 4.25 -10.38
CA VAL A 67 -8.34 5.59 -10.60
C VAL A 67 -8.85 6.18 -9.28
N LEU A 68 -9.69 5.46 -8.53
CA LEU A 68 -10.22 5.93 -7.24
C LEU A 68 -9.12 6.26 -6.21
N LEU A 69 -8.08 5.42 -6.13
CA LEU A 69 -6.96 5.66 -5.24
C LEU A 69 -6.15 6.89 -5.66
N SER A 70 -5.92 7.05 -6.97
CA SER A 70 -5.20 8.20 -7.52
C SER A 70 -5.95 9.51 -7.27
N THR A 71 -7.28 9.53 -7.37
CA THR A 71 -8.08 10.72 -7.10
C THR A 71 -7.95 11.18 -5.64
N ILE A 72 -7.97 10.23 -4.69
CA ILE A 72 -7.81 10.54 -3.26
C ILE A 72 -6.40 11.00 -2.96
N ALA A 73 -5.39 10.36 -3.56
CA ALA A 73 -3.99 10.75 -3.37
C ALA A 73 -3.75 12.19 -3.82
N ILE A 74 -4.27 12.57 -5.00
CA ILE A 74 -4.14 13.93 -5.53
C ILE A 74 -4.86 14.93 -4.62
N GLU A 75 -6.09 14.64 -4.20
CA GLU A 75 -6.87 15.54 -3.34
C GLU A 75 -6.20 15.72 -1.96
N THR A 76 -5.72 14.62 -1.37
CA THR A 76 -5.03 14.62 -0.07
C THR A 76 -3.72 15.42 -0.16
N GLY A 77 -2.95 15.23 -1.23
CA GLY A 77 -1.71 15.96 -1.46
C GLY A 77 -1.93 17.46 -1.64
N GLN A 78 -2.95 17.87 -2.40
CA GLN A 78 -3.32 19.28 -2.53
C GLN A 78 -3.66 19.93 -1.18
N ASN A 79 -4.41 19.23 -0.33
CA ASN A 79 -4.78 19.74 0.98
C ASN A 79 -3.56 19.85 1.92
N LEU A 80 -2.67 18.85 1.94
CA LEU A 80 -1.43 18.90 2.72
C LEU A 80 -0.54 20.06 2.27
N PHE A 81 -0.40 20.26 0.96
CA PHE A 81 0.37 21.37 0.41
C PHE A 81 -0.19 22.73 0.84
N LEU A 82 -1.51 22.93 0.74
CA LEU A 82 -2.15 24.20 1.15
C LEU A 82 -1.98 24.46 2.65
N GLN A 83 -2.08 23.43 3.49
CA GLN A 83 -1.85 23.57 4.93
C GLN A 83 -0.40 23.93 5.26
N MET A 84 0.55 23.29 4.58
CA MET A 84 1.97 23.60 4.73
C MET A 84 2.26 25.04 4.30
N LEU A 85 1.74 25.46 3.14
CA LEU A 85 1.90 26.80 2.61
C LEU A 85 1.32 27.86 3.55
N THR A 86 0.11 27.62 4.08
CA THR A 86 -0.53 28.52 5.05
C THR A 86 0.29 28.64 6.33
N SER A 87 0.88 27.53 6.79
CA SER A 87 1.73 27.50 7.99
C SER A 87 3.04 28.28 7.79
N VAL A 88 3.65 28.16 6.59
CA VAL A 88 4.84 28.93 6.22
C VAL A 88 4.52 30.43 6.18
N PHE A 89 3.43 30.84 5.54
CA PHE A 89 3.05 32.26 5.47
C PHE A 89 2.66 32.87 6.82
N ARG A 90 2.22 32.06 7.78
CA ARG A 90 1.89 32.50 9.15
C ARG A 90 3.11 32.61 10.06
N ALA A 91 4.29 32.18 9.62
CA ALA A 91 5.51 32.26 10.41
C ALA A 91 5.99 33.72 10.56
N PRO A 92 6.56 34.11 11.72
CA PRO A 92 7.08 35.46 11.93
C PRO A 92 8.27 35.74 11.01
N VAL A 93 8.46 37.01 10.66
CA VAL A 93 9.52 37.46 9.73
C VAL A 93 10.93 37.03 10.19
N SER A 94 11.16 36.96 11.51
CA SER A 94 12.41 36.50 12.12
C SER A 94 12.78 35.04 11.79
N PHE A 95 11.81 34.21 11.41
CA PHE A 95 12.05 32.83 10.97
C PHE A 95 12.76 32.78 9.61
N PHE A 96 12.44 33.73 8.74
CA PHE A 96 13.00 33.84 7.39
C PHE A 96 14.40 34.45 7.36
N ASP A 97 14.80 35.20 8.38
CA ASP A 97 16.17 35.72 8.53
C ASP A 97 17.16 34.60 8.93
N SER A 98 16.70 33.62 9.71
CA SER A 98 17.54 32.50 10.18
C SER A 98 17.59 31.34 9.20
N THR A 99 16.60 31.22 8.31
CA THR A 99 16.49 30.09 7.36
C THR A 99 16.15 30.64 5.97
N PRO A 100 17.05 30.54 4.97
CA PRO A 100 16.75 31.04 3.65
C PRO A 100 15.51 30.32 3.09
N SER A 101 14.58 31.10 2.54
CA SER A 101 13.31 30.63 1.97
C SER A 101 13.49 29.52 0.93
N SER A 102 14.62 29.53 0.20
CA SER A 102 15.01 28.48 -0.75
C SER A 102 15.22 27.11 -0.10
N ARG A 103 15.76 27.05 1.13
CA ARG A 103 15.99 25.79 1.85
C ARG A 103 14.69 25.23 2.42
N ILE A 104 13.79 26.09 2.87
CA ILE A 104 12.44 25.70 3.34
C ILE A 104 11.67 25.11 2.16
N LEU A 105 11.63 25.82 1.02
CA LEU A 105 10.92 25.37 -0.17
C LEU A 105 11.46 24.02 -0.71
N ASN A 106 12.79 23.87 -0.79
CA ASN A 106 13.38 22.63 -1.31
C ASN A 106 13.08 21.42 -0.41
N ARG A 107 13.14 21.61 0.91
CA ARG A 107 12.82 20.55 1.87
C ARG A 107 11.33 20.24 1.86
N SER A 108 10.48 21.26 1.94
CA SER A 108 9.04 21.13 1.84
C SER A 108 8.58 20.43 0.57
N SER A 109 9.15 20.78 -0.59
CA SER A 109 8.81 20.13 -1.87
C SER A 109 9.23 18.66 -1.89
N THR A 110 10.40 18.34 -1.35
CA THR A 110 10.90 16.95 -1.30
C THR A 110 10.09 16.11 -0.31
N ASP A 111 9.84 16.65 0.88
CA ASP A 111 9.03 16.00 1.91
C ASP A 111 7.60 15.80 1.38
N GLN A 112 6.98 16.83 0.79
CA GLN A 112 5.65 16.75 0.19
C GLN A 112 5.56 15.70 -0.93
N SER A 113 6.54 15.63 -1.83
CA SER A 113 6.54 14.61 -2.90
C SER A 113 6.60 13.18 -2.34
N THR A 114 7.32 12.98 -1.23
CA THR A 114 7.40 11.69 -0.55
C THR A 114 6.09 11.37 0.18
N LEU A 115 5.49 12.35 0.83
CA LEU A 115 4.20 12.19 1.51
C LEU A 115 3.05 11.95 0.53
N ASP A 116 3.09 12.54 -0.67
CA ASP A 116 1.99 12.45 -1.64
C ASP A 116 2.03 11.16 -2.46
N VAL A 117 3.22 10.59 -2.69
CA VAL A 117 3.38 9.40 -3.55
C VAL A 117 3.67 8.14 -2.73
N ASP A 118 4.68 8.17 -1.87
CA ASP A 118 5.19 6.97 -1.20
C ASP A 118 4.28 6.50 -0.07
N ILE A 119 3.80 7.41 0.78
CA ILE A 119 3.02 7.05 1.97
C ILE A 119 1.67 6.42 1.61
N PRO A 120 0.83 7.03 0.76
CA PRO A 120 -0.48 6.48 0.41
C PRO A 120 -0.34 5.15 -0.32
N TYR A 121 0.66 5.04 -1.21
CA TYR A 121 0.92 3.81 -1.95
C TYR A 121 1.33 2.66 -1.02
N ARG A 122 2.25 2.90 -0.09
CA ARG A 122 2.70 1.89 0.89
C ARG A 122 1.59 1.51 1.86
N LEU A 123 0.85 2.47 2.40
CA LEU A 123 -0.26 2.21 3.31
C LEU A 123 -1.39 1.43 2.62
N ALA A 124 -1.80 1.86 1.42
CA ALA A 124 -2.81 1.15 0.64
C ALA A 124 -2.34 -0.26 0.30
N GLY A 125 -1.08 -0.42 -0.13
CA GLY A 125 -0.47 -1.72 -0.39
C GLY A 125 -0.49 -2.64 0.82
N LEU A 126 -0.16 -2.14 2.01
CA LEU A 126 -0.22 -2.91 3.26
C LEU A 126 -1.64 -3.35 3.60
N VAL A 127 -2.62 -2.43 3.54
CA VAL A 127 -4.02 -2.75 3.81
C VAL A 127 -4.53 -3.81 2.84
N PHE A 128 -4.24 -3.66 1.55
CA PHE A 128 -4.61 -4.62 0.53
C PHE A 128 -3.96 -5.98 0.72
N ALA A 129 -2.67 -6.02 1.06
CA ALA A 129 -1.97 -7.27 1.35
C ALA A 129 -2.58 -8.00 2.55
N ILE A 130 -2.92 -7.28 3.63
CA ILE A 130 -3.57 -7.84 4.82
C ILE A 130 -4.95 -8.39 4.47
N LEU A 131 -5.78 -7.62 3.75
CA LEU A 131 -7.12 -8.05 3.32
C LEU A 131 -7.03 -9.30 2.43
N GLN A 132 -6.09 -9.33 1.49
CA GLN A 132 -5.86 -10.48 0.64
C GLN A 132 -5.45 -11.71 1.45
N LEU A 133 -4.51 -11.57 2.40
CA LEU A 133 -4.10 -12.66 3.28
C LEU A 133 -5.27 -13.21 4.10
N LEU A 134 -6.06 -12.35 4.71
CA LEU A 134 -7.25 -12.75 5.48
C LEU A 134 -8.25 -13.52 4.61
N PHE A 135 -8.47 -13.06 3.38
CA PHE A 135 -9.40 -13.68 2.44
C PHE A 135 -8.91 -15.07 1.99
N ILE A 136 -7.61 -15.22 1.70
CA ILE A 136 -7.00 -16.54 1.40
C ILE A 136 -7.19 -17.49 2.59
N ILE A 137 -6.86 -17.04 3.80
CA ILE A 137 -6.96 -17.86 5.02
C ILE A 137 -8.41 -18.32 5.24
N PHE A 138 -9.37 -17.42 5.09
CA PHE A 138 -10.80 -17.73 5.23
C PHE A 138 -11.27 -18.77 4.21
N LEU A 139 -10.92 -18.61 2.93
CA LEU A 139 -11.28 -19.56 1.88
C LEU A 139 -10.62 -20.92 2.08
N MET A 140 -9.34 -20.96 2.46
CA MET A 140 -8.63 -22.20 2.74
C MET A 140 -9.23 -22.94 3.95
N ALA A 141 -9.64 -22.20 5.00
CA ALA A 141 -10.34 -22.78 6.14
C ALA A 141 -11.66 -23.45 5.73
N HIS A 142 -12.37 -22.88 4.76
CA HIS A 142 -13.62 -23.43 4.24
C HIS A 142 -13.41 -24.65 3.32
N VAL A 143 -12.43 -24.59 2.41
CA VAL A 143 -12.22 -25.63 1.39
C VAL A 143 -11.52 -26.87 1.96
N SER A 144 -10.56 -26.71 2.88
CA SER A 144 -9.79 -27.86 3.38
C SER A 144 -9.17 -27.62 4.76
N TRP A 145 -9.74 -28.27 5.77
CA TRP A 145 -9.28 -28.23 7.15
C TRP A 145 -7.78 -28.54 7.38
N PRO A 146 -7.15 -29.55 6.74
CA PRO A 146 -5.74 -29.86 7.00
C PRO A 146 -4.76 -28.85 6.38
N ILE A 147 -5.12 -28.21 5.26
CA ILE A 147 -4.26 -27.22 4.58
C ILE A 147 -4.20 -25.91 5.38
N PHE A 148 -5.27 -25.58 6.11
CA PHE A 148 -5.32 -24.43 7.00
C PHE A 148 -4.21 -24.45 8.06
N LEU A 149 -3.95 -25.60 8.71
CA LEU A 149 -2.90 -25.72 9.72
C LEU A 149 -1.51 -25.41 9.15
N LEU A 150 -1.23 -25.87 7.93
CA LEU A 150 0.03 -25.57 7.24
C LEU A 150 0.17 -24.07 6.96
N CYS A 151 -0.92 -23.42 6.48
CA CYS A 151 -0.93 -21.97 6.26
C CYS A 151 -0.64 -21.18 7.54
N VAL A 152 -1.23 -21.57 8.67
CA VAL A 152 -0.99 -20.90 9.97
C VAL A 152 0.49 -20.98 10.38
N ILE A 153 1.13 -22.15 10.21
CA ILE A 153 2.56 -22.33 10.51
C ILE A 153 3.42 -21.42 9.61
N ILE A 154 3.14 -21.38 8.31
CA ILE A 154 3.88 -20.53 7.35
C ILE A 154 3.74 -19.05 7.69
N VAL A 155 2.53 -18.60 8.06
CA VAL A 155 2.29 -17.21 8.46
C VAL A 155 3.06 -16.89 9.75
N ALA A 156 3.06 -17.78 10.74
CA ALA A 156 3.80 -17.58 11.98
C ALA A 156 5.32 -17.44 11.73
N ILE A 157 5.90 -18.29 10.88
CA ILE A 157 7.31 -18.19 10.47
C ILE A 157 7.56 -16.89 9.73
N SER A 158 6.66 -16.48 8.84
CA SER A 158 6.78 -15.25 8.06
C SER A 158 6.78 -14.00 8.96
N VAL A 159 5.90 -13.96 9.97
CA VAL A 159 5.84 -12.86 10.94
C VAL A 159 7.10 -12.82 11.78
N TRP A 160 7.60 -13.99 12.23
CA TRP A 160 8.86 -14.06 12.95
C TRP A 160 10.04 -13.56 12.11
N TYR A 161 10.10 -13.97 10.83
CA TYR A 161 11.12 -13.52 9.89
C TYR A 161 11.04 -12.01 9.61
N GLN A 162 9.84 -11.45 9.45
CA GLN A 162 9.64 -10.01 9.29
C GLN A 162 10.13 -9.24 10.51
N ALA A 163 9.80 -9.71 11.73
CA ALA A 163 10.25 -9.07 12.96
C ALA A 163 11.79 -9.09 13.10
N TYR A 164 12.40 -10.21 12.73
CA TYR A 164 13.86 -10.32 12.67
C TYR A 164 14.46 -9.35 11.65
N CYS A 165 13.94 -9.33 10.42
CA CYS A 165 14.42 -8.47 9.34
C CYS A 165 14.32 -6.98 9.70
N ILE A 166 13.19 -6.53 10.28
CA ILE A 166 13.01 -5.12 10.72
C ILE A 166 14.02 -4.73 11.80
N THR A 167 14.34 -5.64 12.71
CA THR A 167 15.34 -5.40 13.75
C THR A 167 16.72 -5.22 13.11
N THR A 168 17.08 -6.12 12.21
CA THR A 168 18.33 -6.08 11.47
C THR A 168 18.49 -4.81 10.64
N THR A 169 17.47 -4.40 9.87
CA THR A 169 17.56 -3.17 9.06
C THR A 169 17.77 -1.92 9.91
N ARG A 170 17.12 -1.84 11.08
CA ARG A 170 17.31 -0.72 12.02
C ARG A 170 18.73 -0.65 12.55
N GLU A 171 19.35 -1.80 12.81
CA GLU A 171 20.75 -1.85 13.24
C GLU A 171 21.71 -1.44 12.11
N PHE A 172 21.45 -1.86 10.87
CA PHE A 172 22.21 -1.42 9.69
C PHE A 172 22.15 0.11 9.51
N ASP A 173 20.95 0.70 9.56
CA ASP A 173 20.76 2.16 9.44
C ASP A 173 21.53 2.90 10.56
N ARG A 174 21.50 2.36 11.79
CA ARG A 174 22.23 2.92 12.92
C ARG A 174 23.75 2.89 12.70
N ILE A 175 24.28 1.78 12.20
CA ILE A 175 25.71 1.62 11.91
C ILE A 175 26.13 2.59 10.80
N GLU A 176 25.35 2.69 9.73
CA GLU A 176 25.60 3.61 8.62
C GLU A 176 25.61 5.06 9.10
N TYR A 177 24.62 5.44 9.92
CA TYR A 177 24.55 6.76 10.52
C TYR A 177 25.80 7.09 11.37
N ILE A 178 26.26 6.16 12.21
CA ILE A 178 27.47 6.33 13.03
C ILE A 178 28.71 6.48 12.15
N LYS A 179 28.84 5.67 11.09
CA LYS A 179 29.95 5.73 10.13
C LYS A 179 29.99 7.09 9.43
N ASN A 180 28.86 7.56 8.92
CA ASN A 180 28.76 8.85 8.22
C ASN A 180 29.06 10.04 9.14
N ARG A 181 28.64 9.99 10.41
CA ARG A 181 28.97 11.00 11.41
C ARG A 181 30.49 11.06 11.69
N LYS A 182 31.15 9.91 11.85
CA LYS A 182 32.60 9.84 12.09
C LYS A 182 33.42 10.37 10.91
N LEU A 183 33.04 10.00 9.68
CA LEU A 183 33.70 10.50 8.46
C LEU A 183 33.59 12.02 8.35
N LYS A 184 32.43 12.58 8.66
CA LYS A 184 32.21 14.02 8.68
C LYS A 184 33.07 14.70 9.74
N SER A 185 33.15 14.14 10.95
CA SER A 185 34.02 14.65 12.04
C SER A 185 35.50 14.67 11.65
N LYS A 186 35.99 13.62 10.96
CA LYS A 186 37.40 13.55 10.55
C LYS A 186 37.75 14.60 9.49
N LYS A 187 36.84 14.86 8.54
CA LYS A 187 36.98 15.93 7.53
C LYS A 187 37.03 17.36 8.10
N PHE A 188 36.56 17.59 9.33
CA PHE A 188 36.64 18.91 9.98
C PHE A 188 37.86 19.05 10.89
N ALA A 189 38.60 17.96 11.14
CA ALA A 189 39.80 17.95 11.97
C ALA A 189 41.10 17.99 11.15
N GLU A 190 41.01 17.82 9.83
CA GLU A 190 42.06 18.02 8.81
C GLU A 190 41.88 19.38 8.15
#